data_AF-A0A850MRF5-F1
#
_entry.id   AF-A0A850MRF5-F1
#
_cell.length_a   1.000
_cell.length_b   1.000
_cell.length_c   1.000
_cell.angle_alpha   90.00
_cell.angle_beta   90.00
_cell.angle_gamma   90.00
#
_symmetry.space_group_name_H-M   'P 1'
#
loop_
_entity.id
_entity.type
_entity.pdbx_description
1 polymer ?
#
loop_
_entity_poly.entity_id
_entity_poly.type
_entity_poly.pdbx_seq_one_letter_code
_entity_poly.pdbx_strand_id
1 'polypeptide(L)'
;GFPTETMYDIELTKRFIYKLNSDSLLVKIYVPYPGSSLYDYVVKNKLFTPPEKLEDWAISWTEIHYQLSEVAPDVLNHLVDRIIFAHYLKKFPRITLSFLKNLLSHKISLPKMLSYGIKTFLARNN
;
A
#
# COMPACT_ATOMS: atom_id res chain seq x y z
N GLY A 1 -2.31 6.23 -10.04
CA GLY A 1 -1.69 6.70 -11.28
C GLY A 1 -2.22 5.95 -12.47
N PHE A 2 -3.51 6.09 -12.78
CA PHE A 2 -3.99 5.72 -14.12
C PHE A 2 -3.40 6.70 -15.14
N PRO A 3 -3.25 6.32 -16.44
CA PRO A 3 -2.51 7.17 -17.37
C PRO A 3 -3.01 8.59 -17.57
N THR A 4 -4.30 8.82 -17.35
CA THR A 4 -4.95 10.13 -17.43
C THR A 4 -5.23 10.76 -16.07
N GLU A 5 -4.74 10.16 -14.98
CA GLU A 5 -5.03 10.61 -13.62
C GLU A 5 -4.16 11.81 -13.23
N THR A 6 -4.82 12.82 -12.67
CA THR A 6 -4.22 14.07 -12.23
C THR A 6 -4.10 14.15 -10.70
N MET A 7 -3.39 15.16 -10.19
CA MET A 7 -3.38 15.45 -8.75
C MET A 7 -4.77 15.78 -8.19
N TYR A 8 -5.65 16.35 -9.00
CA TYR A 8 -7.02 16.65 -8.60
C TYR A 8 -7.82 15.36 -8.32
N ASP A 9 -7.70 14.37 -9.20
CA ASP A 9 -8.36 13.07 -9.06
C ASP A 9 -7.89 12.31 -7.82
N ILE A 10 -6.60 12.41 -7.49
CA ILE A 10 -6.03 11.82 -6.28
C ILE A 10 -6.63 12.47 -5.03
N GLU A 11 -6.75 13.80 -4.99
CA GLU A 11 -7.36 14.48 -3.85
C GLU A 11 -8.84 14.16 -3.70
N LEU A 12 -9.57 13.97 -4.80
CA LEU A 12 -10.95 13.46 -4.78
C LEU A 12 -11.01 12.04 -4.19
N THR A 13 -10.13 11.16 -4.64
CA THR A 13 -10.04 9.77 -4.14
C THR A 13 -9.75 9.74 -2.63
N LYS A 14 -8.81 10.56 -2.16
CA LYS A 14 -8.48 10.71 -0.74
C LYS A 14 -9.68 11.20 0.10
N ARG A 15 -10.42 12.21 -0.39
CA ARG A 15 -11.65 12.68 0.27
C ARG A 15 -12.70 11.58 0.33
N PHE A 16 -12.85 10.80 -0.74
CA PHE A 16 -13.78 9.67 -0.79
C PHE A 16 -13.42 8.59 0.23
N ILE A 17 -12.14 8.18 0.30
CA ILE A 17 -11.64 7.21 1.28
C ILE A 17 -11.96 7.65 2.72
N TYR A 18 -11.67 8.91 3.06
CA TYR A 18 -11.93 9.42 4.40
C TYR A 18 -13.42 9.53 4.74
N LYS A 19 -14.26 9.82 3.75
CA LYS A 19 -15.72 9.86 3.91
C LYS A 19 -16.31 8.46 4.09
N LEU A 20 -15.84 7.49 3.31
CA LEU A 20 -16.30 6.10 3.38
C LEU A 20 -15.97 5.47 4.74
N ASN A 21 -14.80 5.81 5.31
CA ASN A 21 -14.36 5.34 6.61
C ASN A 21 -14.44 3.80 6.76
N SER A 22 -14.09 3.07 5.70
CA SER A 22 -14.08 1.61 5.62
C SER A 22 -13.21 0.99 6.71
N ASP A 23 -13.41 -0.28 7.05
CA ASP A 23 -12.59 -1.00 8.03
C ASP A 23 -11.23 -1.45 7.51
N SER A 24 -11.18 -1.76 6.23
CA SER A 24 -9.97 -2.07 5.49
C SER A 24 -9.81 -1.10 4.32
N LEU A 25 -8.57 -0.80 4.00
CA LEU A 25 -8.19 -0.02 2.84
C LEU A 25 -7.07 -0.73 2.08
N LEU A 26 -7.27 -0.87 0.78
CA LEU A 26 -6.25 -1.27 -0.18
C LEU A 26 -6.18 -0.18 -1.26
N VAL A 27 -4.99 0.34 -1.48
CA VAL A 27 -4.71 1.29 -2.57
C VAL A 27 -3.62 0.69 -3.43
N LYS A 28 -3.81 0.72 -4.75
CA LYS A 28 -2.87 0.17 -5.73
C LYS A 28 -2.58 1.21 -6.81
N ILE A 29 -1.33 1.22 -7.26
CA ILE A 29 -0.92 1.95 -8.45
C ILE A 29 -1.13 1.02 -9.66
N TYR A 30 -1.50 1.60 -10.79
CA TYR A 30 -1.77 0.85 -12.02
C TYR A 30 -0.52 0.13 -12.50
N VAL A 31 -0.67 -1.15 -12.87
CA VAL A 31 0.36 -1.99 -13.49
C VAL A 31 -0.09 -2.31 -14.92
N PRO A 32 0.77 -2.11 -15.93
CA PRO A 32 0.42 -2.35 -17.31
C PRO A 32 0.44 -3.84 -17.65
N TYR A 33 -0.68 -4.51 -17.41
CA TYR A 33 -0.84 -5.93 -17.70
C TYR A 33 -1.04 -6.18 -19.20
N PRO A 34 -0.17 -6.99 -19.87
CA PRO A 34 -0.29 -7.33 -21.28
C PRO A 34 -1.67 -7.89 -21.64
N GLY A 35 -2.17 -7.52 -22.83
CA GLY A 35 -3.47 -7.95 -23.33
C GLY A 35 -4.65 -7.09 -22.86
N SER A 36 -4.40 -6.04 -22.08
CA SER A 36 -5.42 -5.03 -21.75
C SER A 36 -5.36 -3.83 -22.69
N SER A 37 -6.51 -3.19 -22.94
CA SER A 37 -6.55 -1.96 -23.74
C SER A 37 -5.71 -0.83 -23.15
N LEU A 38 -5.57 -0.82 -21.83
CA LEU A 38 -4.79 0.18 -21.11
C LEU A 38 -3.28 -0.09 -21.23
N TYR A 39 -2.87 -1.36 -21.36
CA TYR A 39 -1.50 -1.72 -21.72
C TYR A 39 -1.17 -1.21 -23.12
N ASP A 40 -2.02 -1.50 -24.10
CA ASP A 40 -1.82 -1.03 -25.48
C ASP A 40 -1.70 0.50 -25.53
N TYR A 41 -2.51 1.20 -24.74
CA TYR A 41 -2.44 2.65 -24.59
C TYR A 41 -1.08 3.12 -24.07
N VAL A 42 -0.58 2.58 -22.95
CA VAL A 42 0.67 3.08 -22.37
C VAL A 42 1.89 2.74 -23.21
N VAL A 43 1.88 1.62 -23.93
CA VAL A 43 2.94 1.26 -24.89
C VAL A 43 2.89 2.20 -26.11
N LYS A 44 1.71 2.39 -26.70
CA LYS A 44 1.52 3.28 -27.86
C LYS A 44 1.96 4.71 -27.56
N ASN A 45 1.68 5.20 -26.36
CA ASN A 45 2.03 6.56 -25.92
C ASN A 45 3.44 6.65 -25.30
N LYS A 46 4.24 5.58 -25.34
CA LYS A 46 5.61 5.53 -24.80
C LYS A 46 5.71 5.88 -23.31
N LEU A 47 4.64 5.62 -22.55
CA LEU A 47 4.60 5.75 -21.10
C LEU A 47 5.18 4.50 -20.41
N PHE A 48 5.18 3.37 -21.12
CA PHE A 48 5.73 2.10 -20.67
C PHE A 48 6.51 1.43 -21.80
N THR A 49 7.68 0.90 -21.47
CA THR A 49 8.47 0.05 -22.37
C THR A 49 8.44 -1.37 -21.83
N PRO A 50 7.79 -2.32 -22.53
CA PRO A 50 7.75 -3.71 -22.11
C PRO A 50 9.16 -4.30 -21.99
N PRO A 51 9.45 -5.08 -20.93
CA PRO A 51 10.70 -5.83 -20.86
C PRO A 51 10.84 -6.83 -22.01
N GLU A 52 12.07 -7.03 -22.48
CA GLU A 52 12.36 -7.96 -23.58
C GLU A 52 12.28 -9.42 -23.15
N LYS A 53 12.62 -9.72 -21.89
CA LYS A 53 12.69 -11.09 -21.36
C LYS A 53 11.58 -11.34 -20.35
N LEU A 54 11.14 -12.59 -20.27
CA LEU A 54 10.04 -13.00 -19.39
C LEU A 54 10.36 -12.74 -17.91
N GLU A 55 11.61 -12.96 -17.51
CA GLU A 55 12.06 -12.85 -16.12
C GLU A 55 11.97 -11.41 -15.58
N ASP A 56 12.16 -10.42 -16.45
CA ASP A 56 12.17 -9.00 -16.11
C ASP A 56 10.75 -8.43 -15.87
N TRP A 57 9.72 -9.18 -16.28
CA TRP A 57 8.33 -8.80 -16.00
C TRP A 57 8.03 -8.83 -14.50
N ALA A 58 8.57 -9.80 -13.75
CA ALA A 58 8.30 -9.92 -12.32
C ALA A 58 8.75 -8.68 -11.53
N ILE A 59 9.93 -8.15 -11.87
CA ILE A 59 10.51 -6.95 -11.24
C ILE A 59 9.69 -5.71 -11.59
N SER A 60 9.25 -5.62 -12.85
CA SER A 60 8.43 -4.51 -13.35
C SER A 60 7.07 -4.39 -12.65
N TRP A 61 6.59 -5.47 -12.01
CA TRP A 61 5.29 -5.50 -11.32
C TRP A 61 5.39 -5.11 -9.85
N THR A 62 6.56 -5.27 -9.24
CA THR A 62 6.81 -4.91 -7.84
C THR A 62 7.35 -3.50 -7.69
N GLU A 63 8.02 -2.98 -8.71
CA GLU A 63 8.65 -1.66 -8.67
C GLU A 63 8.26 -0.81 -9.89
N ILE A 64 7.18 -0.06 -9.77
CA ILE A 64 6.70 0.81 -10.84
C ILE A 64 7.52 2.12 -10.82
N HIS A 65 8.64 2.12 -11.53
CA HIS A 65 9.46 3.32 -11.75
C HIS A 65 9.01 4.14 -12.96
N TYR A 66 8.02 3.64 -13.71
CA TYR A 66 7.52 4.30 -14.91
C TYR A 66 6.53 5.42 -14.55
N GLN A 67 6.72 6.60 -15.12
CA GLN A 67 5.75 7.68 -15.07
C GLN A 67 4.57 7.35 -15.98
N LEU A 68 3.68 6.49 -15.48
CA LEU A 68 2.50 6.03 -16.23
C LEU A 68 1.40 7.08 -16.30
N SER A 69 1.39 8.06 -15.38
CA SER A 69 0.38 9.13 -15.26
C SER A 69 1.03 10.52 -15.26
N GLU A 70 0.21 11.58 -15.28
CA GLU A 70 0.69 12.95 -15.10
C GLU A 70 1.39 13.15 -13.75
N VAL A 71 1.01 12.35 -12.74
CA VAL A 71 1.64 12.35 -11.42
C VAL A 71 2.86 11.44 -11.42
N ALA A 72 3.97 11.96 -10.90
CA ALA A 72 5.22 11.23 -10.82
C ALA A 72 5.11 9.99 -9.87
N PRO A 73 5.81 8.88 -10.16
CA PRO A 73 5.66 7.63 -9.40
C PRO A 73 6.06 7.74 -7.92
N ASP A 74 7.12 8.48 -7.62
CA ASP A 74 7.59 8.79 -6.27
C ASP A 74 6.52 9.54 -5.45
N VAL A 75 5.87 10.53 -6.09
CA VAL A 75 4.76 11.26 -5.49
C VAL A 75 3.58 10.33 -5.23
N LEU A 76 3.22 9.46 -6.18
CA LEU A 76 2.16 8.46 -6.00
C LEU A 76 2.45 7.50 -4.84
N ASN A 77 3.65 6.93 -4.79
CA ASN A 77 4.06 6.00 -3.73
C ASN A 77 3.96 6.67 -2.35
N HIS A 78 4.53 7.86 -2.22
CA HIS A 78 4.47 8.61 -0.96
C HIS A 78 3.03 8.99 -0.56
N LEU A 79 2.16 9.32 -1.52
CA LEU A 79 0.75 9.59 -1.25
C LEU A 79 0.00 8.34 -0.80
N VAL A 80 0.22 7.20 -1.45
CA VAL A 80 -0.36 5.91 -1.07
C VAL A 80 0.02 5.56 0.37
N ASP A 81 1.31 5.63 0.70
CA ASP A 81 1.82 5.36 2.04
C ASP A 81 1.17 6.26 3.09
N ARG A 82 1.08 7.58 2.80
CA ARG A 82 0.44 8.54 3.70
C ARG A 82 -1.04 8.28 3.89
N ILE A 83 -1.78 7.95 2.83
CA ILE A 83 -3.22 7.66 2.90
C ILE A 83 -3.46 6.40 3.73
N ILE A 84 -2.70 5.34 3.48
CA ILE A 84 -2.79 4.07 4.22
C ILE A 84 -2.45 4.31 5.69
N PHE A 85 -1.32 4.97 5.97
CA PHE A 85 -0.90 5.28 7.33
C PHE A 85 -1.95 6.11 8.07
N ALA A 86 -2.45 7.19 7.47
CA ALA A 86 -3.47 8.04 8.09
C ALA A 86 -4.79 7.29 8.36
N HIS A 87 -5.21 6.44 7.42
CA HIS A 87 -6.42 5.62 7.58
C HIS A 87 -6.32 4.69 8.80
N TYR A 88 -5.21 3.96 8.94
CA TYR A 88 -5.03 3.01 10.03
C TYR A 88 -4.63 3.68 11.35
N LEU A 89 -3.87 4.79 11.33
CA LEU A 89 -3.54 5.55 12.54
C LEU A 89 -4.80 6.05 13.25
N LYS A 90 -5.81 6.52 12.49
CA LYS A 90 -7.11 6.92 13.05
C LYS A 90 -7.84 5.77 13.75
N LYS A 91 -7.61 4.53 13.32
CA LYS A 91 -8.19 3.30 13.92
C LYS A 91 -7.32 2.70 15.02
N PHE A 92 -6.04 3.06 15.07
CA PHE A 92 -5.07 2.56 16.05
C PHE A 92 -5.58 2.65 17.50
N PRO A 93 -6.22 3.73 17.97
CA PRO A 93 -6.76 3.79 19.33
C PRO A 93 -7.82 2.71 19.58
N ARG A 94 -8.69 2.41 18.62
CA ARG A 94 -9.75 1.40 18.78
C ARG A 94 -9.18 -0.01 18.85
N ILE A 95 -8.24 -0.33 17.95
CA ILE A 95 -7.61 -1.65 17.88
C ILE A 95 -6.72 -1.87 19.12
N THR A 96 -5.91 -0.88 19.47
CA THR A 96 -5.05 -0.96 20.68
C THR A 96 -5.86 -1.00 21.96
N LEU A 97 -6.94 -0.23 22.10
CA LEU A 97 -7.82 -0.32 23.26
C LEU A 97 -8.51 -1.68 23.34
N SER A 98 -8.96 -2.25 22.21
CA SER A 98 -9.53 -3.60 22.18
C SER A 98 -8.49 -4.65 22.56
N PHE A 99 -7.27 -4.53 22.04
CA PHE A 99 -6.16 -5.42 22.36
C PHE A 99 -5.73 -5.31 23.83
N LEU A 100 -5.58 -4.09 24.35
CA LEU A 100 -5.28 -3.80 25.77
C LEU A 100 -6.40 -4.30 26.69
N LYS A 101 -7.68 -4.11 26.33
CA LYS A 101 -8.81 -4.67 27.08
C LYS A 101 -8.77 -6.19 27.09
N ASN A 102 -8.53 -6.84 25.96
CA ASN A 102 -8.37 -8.30 25.90
C ASN A 102 -7.19 -8.76 26.75
N LEU A 103 -6.05 -8.07 26.69
CA LEU A 103 -4.87 -8.32 27.51
C LEU A 103 -5.15 -8.26 29.00
N LEU A 104 -5.79 -7.18 29.44
CA LEU A 104 -6.17 -6.97 30.83
C LEU A 104 -7.20 -8.02 31.28
N SER A 105 -8.14 -8.39 30.40
CA SER A 105 -9.16 -9.40 30.69
C SER A 105 -8.60 -10.83 30.79
N HIS A 106 -7.54 -11.14 30.06
CA HIS A 106 -6.94 -12.49 30.02
C HIS A 106 -5.82 -12.69 31.05
N LYS A 107 -5.57 -11.72 31.95
CA LYS A 107 -4.52 -11.78 32.99
C LYS A 107 -3.15 -12.21 32.48
N ILE A 108 -2.83 -11.92 31.21
CA ILE A 108 -1.52 -12.23 30.65
C ILE A 108 -0.54 -11.21 31.21
N SER A 109 0.46 -11.65 31.99
CA SER A 109 1.40 -10.73 32.59
C SER A 109 2.28 -10.08 31.50
N LEU A 110 2.33 -8.75 31.49
CA LEU A 110 3.21 -7.97 30.59
C LEU A 110 4.63 -8.55 30.48
N PRO A 111 5.29 -8.98 31.59
CA PRO A 111 6.62 -9.57 31.54
C PRO A 111 6.71 -10.88 30.73
N LYS A 112 5.69 -11.74 30.80
CA LYS A 112 5.63 -12.98 30.01
C LYS A 112 5.49 -12.68 28.51
N MET A 113 4.76 -11.63 28.15
CA MET A 113 4.63 -11.21 26.76
C MET A 113 5.89 -10.57 26.20
N LEU A 114 6.53 -9.67 26.95
CA LEU A 114 7.79 -9.06 26.53
C LEU A 114 8.87 -10.12 26.36
N SER A 115 8.98 -11.07 27.30
CA SER A 115 9.93 -12.18 27.16
C SER A 115 9.60 -13.09 25.97
N TYR A 116 8.32 -13.36 25.68
CA TYR A 116 7.91 -14.11 24.49
C TYR A 116 8.25 -13.35 23.20
N GLY A 117 7.92 -12.06 23.11
CA GLY A 117 8.21 -11.22 21.96
C GLY A 117 9.71 -11.11 21.68
N ILE A 118 10.52 -10.89 22.72
CA ILE A 118 11.98 -10.85 22.63
C ILE A 118 12.54 -12.21 22.17
N LYS A 119 12.10 -13.32 22.77
CA LYS A 119 12.51 -14.67 22.34
C LYS A 119 12.17 -14.95 20.89
N THR A 120 10.97 -14.57 20.45
CA THR A 120 10.50 -14.80 19.08
C THR A 120 11.24 -13.93 18.06
N PHE A 121 11.58 -12.68 18.43
CA PHE A 121 12.39 -11.78 17.60
C PHE A 121 13.83 -12.29 17.46
N LEU A 122 14.45 -12.73 18.57
CA LEU A 122 15.81 -13.30 18.55
C LEU A 122 15.87 -14.63 17.79
N ALA A 123 14.84 -15.48 17.88
CA ALA A 123 14.78 -16.74 17.14
C ALA A 123 14.57 -16.58 15.62
N ARG A 124 14.15 -15.39 15.16
CA ARG A 124 13.99 -15.09 13.72
C ARG A 124 15.25 -14.52 13.07
N ASN A 125 16.23 -14.08 13.87
CA ASN A 125 17.45 -13.43 13.42
C ASN A 125 18.71 -14.31 13.61
N ASN A 126 18.52 -15.59 13.96
CA ASN A 126 19.52 -16.65 13.94
C ASN A 126 19.14 -17.68 12.86
#